data_AF-A0A6A6SH65-F1
#
_entry.id   AF-A0A6A6SH65-F1
#
_cell.length_a   1.000
_cell.length_b   1.000
_cell.length_c   1.000
_cell.angle_alpha   90.00
_cell.angle_beta   90.00
_cell.angle_gamma   90.00
#
_symmetry.space_group_name_H-M   'P 1'
#
loop_
_entity.id
_entity.type
_entity.pdbx_description
1 polymer ?
#
loop_
_entity_poly.entity_id
_entity_poly.type
_entity_poly.pdbx_seq_one_letter_code
_entity_poly.pdbx_strand_id
1 'polypeptide(L)'
;EASWNGNVHSVMLRQVTKHLPGIEQENVTAVRLDTKLIPKVYTIDAESKLVNFALIADETLIPPKLVKQALADTRNGITSISHTTYERVRLRPICVSIETKTPDGKESTALVQLSLWATTHFNRLRTLLPPSQRHVIPIPLPLITTVSGRYSLFFAINSKDEIRIVGGESDFGNTATLEGCYQVLAGLDSVG
;
A
#
# COMPACT_ATOMS: atom_id res chain seq x y z
N GLU A 1 15.98 8.66 9.90
CA GLU A 1 14.67 8.14 9.46
C GLU A 1 14.64 6.61 9.36
N ALA A 2 15.44 5.97 8.49
CA ALA A 2 15.38 4.53 8.25
C ALA A 2 15.52 3.63 9.51
N SER A 3 16.42 3.96 10.44
CA SER A 3 16.62 3.19 11.68
C SER A 3 15.49 3.36 12.69
N TRP A 4 14.93 4.58 12.82
CA TRP A 4 13.79 4.86 13.70
C TRP A 4 12.50 4.20 13.17
N ASN A 5 12.26 4.28 11.85
CA ASN A 5 11.14 3.59 11.19
C ASN A 5 11.22 2.07 11.33
N GLY A 6 12.43 1.50 11.20
CA GLY A 6 12.65 0.06 11.35
C GLY A 6 12.46 -0.47 12.78
N ASN A 7 12.80 0.32 13.80
CA ASN A 7 12.77 -0.16 15.19
C ASN A 7 11.39 -0.12 15.83
N VAL A 8 10.52 0.83 15.46
CA VAL A 8 9.17 0.96 16.06
C VAL A 8 8.11 0.41 15.13
N HIS A 9 7.97 0.99 13.94
CA HIS A 9 6.86 0.67 13.04
C HIS A 9 6.94 -0.75 12.48
N SER A 10 8.13 -1.22 12.12
CA SER A 10 8.28 -2.61 11.65
C SER A 10 8.03 -3.63 12.77
N VAL A 11 8.30 -3.31 14.04
CA VAL A 11 7.95 -4.19 15.17
C VAL A 11 6.44 -4.24 15.34
N MET A 12 5.76 -3.08 15.38
CA MET A 12 4.31 -3.01 15.48
C MET A 12 3.62 -3.79 14.36
N LEU A 13 4.01 -3.55 13.11
CA LEU A 13 3.45 -4.26 11.96
C LEU A 13 3.70 -5.77 12.04
N ARG A 14 4.91 -6.21 12.40
CA ARG A 14 5.20 -7.64 12.62
C ARG A 14 4.34 -8.27 13.70
N GLN A 15 3.96 -7.54 14.75
CA GLN A 15 3.09 -8.10 15.78
C GLN A 15 1.67 -8.27 15.25
N VAL A 16 1.13 -7.32 14.49
CA VAL A 16 -0.19 -7.47 13.87
C VAL A 16 -0.22 -8.63 12.90
N THR A 17 0.77 -8.73 12.00
CA THR A 17 0.76 -9.78 10.97
C THR A 17 0.88 -11.20 11.55
N LYS A 18 1.33 -11.38 12.80
CA LYS A 18 1.26 -12.69 13.47
C LYS A 18 -0.17 -13.16 13.73
N HIS A 19 -1.12 -12.22 13.80
CA HIS A 19 -2.53 -12.48 14.07
C HIS A 19 -3.38 -12.41 12.80
N LEU A 20 -2.78 -12.12 11.65
CA LEU A 20 -3.42 -12.06 10.34
C LEU A 20 -2.90 -13.20 9.45
N PRO A 21 -3.52 -14.40 9.49
CA PRO A 21 -3.09 -15.52 8.67
C PRO A 21 -3.05 -15.15 7.19
N GLY A 22 -1.88 -15.32 6.60
CA GLY A 22 -1.63 -15.08 5.19
C GLY A 22 -1.37 -13.62 4.79
N ILE A 23 -1.26 -12.71 5.76
CA ILE A 23 -0.76 -11.35 5.54
C ILE A 23 0.65 -11.23 6.10
N GLU A 24 1.57 -10.72 5.29
CA GLU A 24 2.95 -10.43 5.68
C GLU A 24 3.26 -8.93 5.55
N GLN A 25 4.20 -8.44 6.36
CA GLN A 25 4.73 -7.09 6.23
C GLN A 25 6.00 -7.09 5.41
N GLU A 26 6.10 -6.17 4.45
CA GLU A 26 7.30 -5.93 3.65
C GLU A 26 7.79 -4.50 3.79
N ASN A 27 9.11 -4.34 3.82
CA ASN A 27 9.76 -3.03 3.73
C ASN A 27 9.93 -2.69 2.24
N VAL A 28 9.36 -1.56 1.82
CA VAL A 28 9.36 -1.11 0.43
C VAL A 28 10.01 0.28 0.24
N THR A 29 10.82 0.73 1.21
CA THR A 29 11.43 2.08 1.20
C THR A 29 12.34 2.38 0.00
N ALA A 30 12.85 1.34 -0.66
CA ALA A 30 13.75 1.46 -1.82
C ALA A 30 13.12 0.93 -3.13
N VAL A 31 11.83 0.61 -3.08
CA VAL A 31 11.12 -0.02 -4.19
C VAL A 31 10.75 1.02 -5.23
N ARG A 32 11.02 0.76 -6.50
CA ARG A 32 10.58 1.62 -7.60
C ARG A 32 9.28 1.11 -8.21
N LEU A 33 8.44 2.05 -8.63
CA LEU A 33 7.22 1.75 -9.39
C LEU A 33 7.58 1.32 -10.82
N ASP A 34 6.74 0.48 -11.43
CA ASP A 34 6.85 0.19 -12.85
C ASP A 34 6.47 1.46 -13.63
N THR A 35 7.41 1.99 -14.41
CA THR A 35 7.25 3.25 -15.15
C THR A 35 6.09 3.24 -16.14
N LYS A 36 5.68 2.06 -16.64
CA LYS A 36 4.52 1.90 -17.53
C LYS A 36 3.18 2.17 -16.82
N LEU A 37 3.17 2.12 -15.49
CA LEU A 37 1.97 2.28 -14.66
C LEU A 37 1.90 3.64 -13.97
N ILE A 38 2.99 4.40 -13.96
CA ILE A 38 3.04 5.73 -13.35
C ILE A 38 2.11 6.68 -14.13
N PRO A 39 1.23 7.44 -13.47
CA PRO A 39 0.35 8.37 -14.16
C PRO A 39 1.16 9.50 -14.81
N LYS A 40 0.80 9.89 -16.04
CA LYS A 40 1.52 10.90 -16.84
C LYS A 40 1.64 12.28 -16.18
N VAL A 41 0.85 12.57 -15.16
CA VAL A 41 0.91 13.83 -14.39
C VAL A 41 2.15 13.85 -13.46
N TYR A 42 2.75 12.70 -13.16
CA TYR A 42 3.92 12.55 -12.28
C TYR A 42 5.18 12.22 -13.11
N THR A 43 5.72 13.18 -13.86
CA THR A 43 6.75 12.90 -14.89
C THR A 43 8.21 13.13 -14.50
N ILE A 44 8.54 13.77 -13.38
CA ILE A 44 9.95 14.21 -13.16
C ILE A 44 10.57 13.70 -11.84
N ASP A 45 9.77 13.32 -10.84
CA ASP A 45 10.29 13.00 -9.50
C ASP A 45 9.56 11.84 -8.79
N ALA A 46 9.03 10.89 -9.57
CA ALA A 46 8.28 9.76 -9.01
C ALA A 46 9.18 8.81 -8.20
N GLU A 47 10.48 8.77 -8.51
CA GLU A 47 11.47 7.92 -7.82
C GLU A 47 11.76 8.38 -6.39
N SER A 48 11.53 9.66 -6.06
CA SER A 48 11.67 10.17 -4.68
C SER A 48 10.42 9.96 -3.82
N LYS A 49 9.30 9.55 -4.42
CA LYS A 49 7.99 9.42 -3.77
C LYS A 49 7.64 7.97 -3.43
N LEU A 50 8.54 7.33 -2.68
CA LEU A 50 8.37 5.95 -2.23
C LEU A 50 7.54 5.90 -0.95
N VAL A 51 6.87 4.77 -0.72
CA VAL A 51 6.23 4.46 0.56
C VAL A 51 7.15 3.57 1.41
N ASN A 52 6.94 3.49 2.72
CA ASN A 52 7.86 2.75 3.60
C ASN A 52 7.54 1.27 3.76
N PHE A 53 6.27 0.93 3.98
CA PHE A 53 5.86 -0.45 4.22
C PHE A 53 4.64 -0.83 3.38
N ALA A 54 4.48 -2.13 3.18
CA ALA A 54 3.29 -2.71 2.59
C ALA A 54 2.86 -3.94 3.40
N LEU A 55 1.55 -4.13 3.52
CA LEU A 55 0.99 -5.44 3.87
C LEU A 55 0.71 -6.18 2.57
N ILE A 56 1.19 -7.42 2.47
CA ILE A 56 1.07 -8.25 1.28
C ILE A 56 0.33 -9.54 1.61
N ALA A 57 -0.44 -10.04 0.65
CA ALA A 57 -1.01 -11.38 0.74
C ALA A 57 0.04 -12.42 0.34
N ASP A 58 0.16 -13.47 1.15
CA ASP A 58 1.01 -14.62 0.87
C ASP A 58 0.29 -15.66 -0.01
N GLU A 59 0.95 -16.80 -0.22
CA GLU A 59 0.42 -17.88 -1.05
C GLU A 59 -0.76 -18.65 -0.45
N THR A 60 -1.02 -18.51 0.86
CA THR A 60 -2.17 -19.12 1.54
C THR A 60 -3.46 -18.36 1.21
N LEU A 61 -3.40 -17.02 1.16
CA LEU A 61 -4.53 -16.19 0.73
C LEU A 61 -4.65 -16.14 -0.79
N ILE A 62 -3.54 -15.95 -1.51
CA ILE A 62 -3.54 -15.83 -2.96
C ILE A 62 -2.56 -16.85 -3.56
N PRO A 63 -3.06 -18.05 -3.90
CA PRO A 63 -2.24 -19.11 -4.45
C PRO A 63 -1.47 -18.71 -5.72
N PRO A 64 -0.21 -19.15 -5.91
CA PRO A 64 0.61 -18.80 -7.07
C PRO A 64 -0.04 -19.12 -8.42
N LYS A 65 -0.93 -20.13 -8.47
CA LYS A 65 -1.71 -20.46 -9.67
C LYS A 65 -2.61 -19.31 -10.13
N LEU A 66 -3.26 -18.60 -9.20
CA LEU A 66 -4.14 -17.47 -9.51
C LEU A 66 -3.31 -16.29 -10.02
N VAL A 67 -2.16 -16.03 -9.39
CA VAL A 67 -1.22 -15.01 -9.85
C VAL A 67 -0.75 -15.32 -11.27
N LYS A 68 -0.35 -16.56 -11.56
CA LYS A 68 0.07 -16.98 -12.91
C LYS A 68 -1.05 -16.82 -13.93
N GLN A 69 -2.29 -17.20 -13.59
CA GLN A 69 -3.45 -17.02 -14.46
C GLN A 69 -3.69 -15.54 -14.77
N ALA A 70 -3.72 -14.68 -13.75
CA ALA A 70 -3.91 -13.24 -13.92
C ALA A 70 -2.81 -12.61 -14.79
N LEU A 71 -1.56 -13.09 -14.70
CA LEU A 71 -0.45 -12.60 -15.51
C LEU A 71 -0.42 -13.17 -16.93
N ALA A 72 -0.87 -14.40 -17.16
CA ALA A 72 -0.95 -14.99 -18.49
C ALA A 72 -1.86 -14.19 -19.44
N ASP A 73 -2.90 -13.56 -18.88
CA ASP A 73 -3.85 -12.74 -19.63
C ASP A 73 -3.35 -11.30 -19.91
N THR A 74 -2.18 -10.93 -19.38
CA THR A 74 -1.65 -9.55 -19.51
C THR A 74 -0.88 -9.32 -20.80
N ARG A 75 -1.54 -8.68 -21.77
CA ARG A 75 -0.96 -8.29 -23.07
C ARG A 75 0.01 -7.10 -23.02
N ASN A 76 0.25 -6.51 -21.85
CA ASN A 76 1.03 -5.28 -21.70
C ASN A 76 2.52 -5.51 -21.36
N GLY A 77 2.96 -6.76 -21.28
CA GLY A 77 4.34 -7.11 -20.97
C GLY A 77 4.78 -6.72 -19.55
N ILE A 78 3.83 -6.63 -18.60
CA ILE A 78 4.11 -6.43 -17.18
C ILE A 78 4.01 -7.77 -16.48
N THR A 79 5.13 -8.26 -15.95
CA THR A 79 5.28 -9.59 -15.34
C THR A 79 5.07 -9.59 -13.82
N SER A 80 4.47 -8.53 -13.28
CA SER A 80 4.21 -8.31 -11.86
C SER A 80 2.71 -8.26 -11.58
N ILE A 81 2.23 -8.87 -10.50
CA ILE A 81 0.84 -8.69 -10.05
C ILE A 81 0.66 -7.31 -9.40
N SER A 82 1.71 -6.80 -8.77
CA SER A 82 1.77 -5.49 -8.14
C SER A 82 2.20 -4.40 -9.13
N HIS A 83 2.14 -3.14 -8.70
CA HIS A 83 2.54 -1.96 -9.49
C HIS A 83 4.04 -1.65 -9.46
N THR A 84 4.86 -2.64 -9.09
CA THR A 84 6.32 -2.58 -9.00
C THR A 84 6.91 -3.92 -9.44
N THR A 85 8.15 -3.93 -9.93
CA THR A 85 8.89 -5.15 -10.28
C THR A 85 9.75 -5.70 -9.15
N TYR A 86 9.71 -5.07 -7.96
CA TYR A 86 10.52 -5.50 -6.82
C TYR A 86 10.22 -6.95 -6.42
N GLU A 87 11.25 -7.79 -6.44
CA GLU A 87 11.14 -9.24 -6.35
C GLU A 87 10.24 -9.73 -5.21
N ARG A 88 10.38 -9.13 -4.02
CA ARG A 88 9.59 -9.52 -2.85
C ARG A 88 8.11 -9.26 -3.04
N VAL A 89 7.67 -8.22 -3.74
CA VAL A 89 6.22 -7.92 -3.86
C VAL A 89 5.72 -8.08 -5.29
N ARG A 90 6.58 -8.50 -6.23
CA ARG A 90 6.25 -8.64 -7.64
C ARG A 90 5.13 -9.64 -7.88
N LEU A 91 5.12 -10.76 -7.17
CA LEU A 91 4.13 -11.83 -7.32
C LEU A 91 3.22 -11.99 -6.10
N ARG A 92 3.37 -11.11 -5.10
CA ARG A 92 2.59 -11.10 -3.86
C ARG A 92 1.79 -9.80 -3.80
N PRO A 93 0.45 -9.84 -3.93
CA PRO A 93 -0.37 -8.63 -4.02
C PRO A 93 -0.22 -7.73 -2.79
N ILE A 94 0.02 -6.44 -3.02
CA ILE A 94 0.00 -5.42 -1.97
C ILE A 94 -1.46 -5.13 -1.60
N CYS A 95 -1.80 -5.36 -0.33
CA CYS A 95 -3.14 -5.14 0.22
C CYS A 95 -3.26 -3.74 0.86
N VAL A 96 -2.27 -3.35 1.66
CA VAL A 96 -2.23 -2.05 2.35
C VAL A 96 -0.90 -1.35 2.06
N SER A 97 -0.94 -0.05 1.74
CA SER A 97 0.27 0.78 1.59
C SER A 97 0.43 1.71 2.79
N ILE A 98 1.63 1.76 3.36
CA ILE A 98 1.90 2.48 4.62
C ILE A 98 3.05 3.45 4.44
N GLU A 99 2.81 4.72 4.74
CA GLU A 99 3.84 5.76 4.75
C GLU A 99 4.05 6.31 6.16
N THR A 100 5.31 6.33 6.57
CA THR A 100 5.73 6.81 7.88
C THR A 100 6.47 8.13 7.74
N LYS A 101 6.21 9.05 8.65
CA LYS A 101 6.88 10.35 8.75
C LYS A 101 7.47 10.53 10.12
N THR A 102 8.62 11.19 10.12
CA THR A 102 9.22 11.75 11.33
C THR A 102 8.27 12.74 12.00
N PRO A 103 8.50 13.07 13.29
CA PRO A 103 7.71 14.08 13.99
C PRO A 103 7.63 15.43 13.28
N ASP A 104 8.69 15.83 12.56
CA ASP A 104 8.74 17.07 11.78
C ASP A 104 8.12 16.93 10.38
N GLY A 105 7.75 15.71 9.99
CA GLY A 105 7.13 15.42 8.70
C GLY A 105 5.64 15.79 8.67
N LYS A 106 5.14 16.06 7.47
CA LYS A 106 3.74 16.45 7.25
C LYS A 106 2.92 15.29 6.70
N GLU A 107 1.74 15.08 7.26
CA GLU A 107 0.76 14.11 6.74
C GLU A 107 0.42 14.39 5.27
N SER A 108 0.30 15.66 4.88
CA SER A 108 0.07 16.06 3.49
C SER A 108 1.12 15.51 2.53
N THR A 109 2.40 15.46 2.95
CA THR A 109 3.49 14.90 2.14
C THR A 109 3.35 13.39 2.05
N ALA A 110 3.00 12.72 3.15
CA ALA A 110 2.72 11.27 3.16
C ALA A 110 1.57 10.91 2.20
N LEU A 111 0.49 11.70 2.23
CA LEU A 111 -0.65 11.51 1.33
C LEU A 111 -0.28 11.72 -0.14
N VAL A 112 0.64 12.62 -0.48
CA VAL A 112 1.13 12.77 -1.85
C VAL A 112 1.85 11.50 -2.33
N GLN A 113 2.68 10.89 -1.49
CA GLN A 113 3.36 9.63 -1.84
C GLN A 113 2.38 8.47 -1.94
N LEU A 114 1.47 8.33 -0.97
CA LEU A 114 0.42 7.31 -1.00
C LEU A 114 -0.54 7.48 -2.19
N SER A 115 -0.83 8.72 -2.61
CA SER A 115 -1.62 9.01 -3.81
C SER A 115 -0.97 8.48 -5.08
N LEU A 116 0.34 8.71 -5.23
CA LEU A 116 1.09 8.16 -6.36
C LEU A 116 1.07 6.63 -6.33
N TRP A 117 1.30 6.03 -5.16
CA TRP A 117 1.28 4.59 -4.97
C TRP A 117 -0.08 3.98 -5.31
N ALA A 118 -1.16 4.53 -4.77
CA ALA A 118 -2.52 4.09 -5.01
C ALA A 118 -2.94 4.26 -6.47
N THR A 119 -2.59 5.38 -7.11
CA THR A 119 -2.93 5.61 -8.52
C THR A 119 -2.21 4.62 -9.43
N THR A 120 -0.94 4.35 -9.16
CA THR A 120 -0.15 3.36 -9.90
C THR A 120 -0.67 1.94 -9.62
N HIS A 121 -1.11 1.65 -8.40
CA HIS A 121 -1.77 0.39 -8.04
C HIS A 121 -3.09 0.21 -8.81
N PHE A 122 -3.97 1.21 -8.84
CA PHE A 122 -5.17 1.18 -9.66
C PHE A 122 -4.87 0.98 -11.15
N ASN A 123 -3.83 1.64 -11.68
CA ASN A 123 -3.40 1.42 -13.06
C ASN A 123 -3.00 -0.04 -13.29
N ARG A 124 -2.33 -0.69 -12.32
CA ARG A 124 -2.06 -2.13 -12.44
C ARG A 124 -3.34 -2.94 -12.45
N LEU A 125 -4.24 -2.73 -11.49
CA LEU A 125 -5.51 -3.46 -11.40
C LEU A 125 -6.32 -3.34 -12.69
N ARG A 126 -6.40 -2.15 -13.28
CA ARG A 126 -7.04 -1.94 -14.60
C ARG A 126 -6.45 -2.82 -15.70
N THR A 127 -5.13 -3.02 -15.69
CA THR A 127 -4.48 -3.87 -16.71
C THR A 127 -4.72 -5.37 -16.49
N LEU A 128 -5.04 -5.78 -15.26
CA LEU A 128 -5.41 -7.16 -14.92
C LEU A 128 -6.88 -7.47 -15.22
N LEU A 129 -7.72 -6.44 -15.35
CA LEU A 129 -9.14 -6.61 -15.68
C LEU A 129 -9.39 -6.68 -17.21
N PRO A 130 -10.47 -7.37 -17.62
CA PRO A 130 -10.97 -7.32 -18.99
C PRO A 130 -11.23 -5.88 -19.44
N PRO A 131 -11.08 -5.54 -20.74
CA PRO A 131 -11.27 -4.18 -21.25
C PRO A 131 -12.59 -3.51 -20.82
N SER A 132 -13.69 -4.27 -20.76
CA SER A 132 -15.01 -3.78 -20.34
C SER A 132 -15.09 -3.35 -18.87
N GLN A 133 -14.16 -3.77 -18.02
CA GLN A 133 -14.16 -3.54 -16.58
C GLN A 133 -13.06 -2.57 -16.11
N ARG A 134 -12.28 -1.98 -17.03
CA ARG A 134 -11.14 -1.13 -16.65
C ARG A 134 -11.51 0.26 -16.13
N HIS A 135 -12.75 0.68 -16.31
CA HIS A 135 -13.17 2.05 -16.03
C HIS A 135 -13.36 2.32 -14.53
N VAL A 136 -13.81 1.32 -13.76
CA VAL A 136 -14.04 1.44 -12.31
C VAL A 136 -13.47 0.20 -11.63
N ILE A 137 -12.66 0.41 -10.60
CA ILE A 137 -12.12 -0.66 -9.76
C ILE A 137 -12.98 -0.65 -8.50
N PRO A 138 -13.86 -1.64 -8.29
CA PRO A 138 -14.89 -1.60 -7.24
C PRO A 138 -14.33 -1.95 -5.85
N ILE A 139 -13.03 -1.74 -5.63
CA ILE A 139 -12.35 -2.08 -4.38
C ILE A 139 -11.57 -0.83 -3.93
N PRO A 140 -11.90 -0.26 -2.76
CA PRO A 140 -11.09 0.80 -2.18
C PRO A 140 -9.75 0.23 -1.73
N LEU A 141 -8.66 0.99 -1.94
CA LEU A 141 -7.34 0.60 -1.46
C LEU A 141 -7.08 1.24 -0.10
N PRO A 142 -6.89 0.46 0.98
CA PRO A 142 -6.53 0.99 2.28
C PRO A 142 -5.10 1.56 2.25
N LEU A 143 -4.95 2.72 2.87
CA LEU A 143 -3.72 3.49 2.97
C LEU A 143 -3.54 3.93 4.43
N ILE A 144 -2.34 3.79 4.96
CA ILE A 144 -2.05 4.18 6.34
C ILE A 144 -0.93 5.21 6.35
N THR A 145 -1.13 6.29 7.10
CA THR A 145 -0.04 7.20 7.46
C THR A 145 0.34 6.97 8.91
N THR A 146 1.62 7.17 9.22
CA THR A 146 2.08 7.30 10.61
C THR A 146 2.88 8.58 10.78
N VAL A 147 2.41 9.55 11.56
CA VAL A 147 3.13 10.81 11.81
C VAL A 147 3.32 10.96 13.31
N SER A 148 4.57 11.10 13.75
CA SER A 148 4.91 11.16 15.19
C SER A 148 4.28 10.01 16.00
N GLY A 149 4.20 8.81 15.40
CA GLY A 149 3.63 7.64 16.03
C GLY A 149 2.09 7.55 16.05
N ARG A 150 1.36 8.57 15.57
CA ARG A 150 -0.09 8.52 15.36
C ARG A 150 -0.41 7.86 14.03
N TYR A 151 -1.33 6.90 14.04
CA TYR A 151 -1.78 6.20 12.83
C TYR A 151 -3.09 6.82 12.34
N SER A 152 -3.19 7.00 11.02
CA SER A 152 -4.43 7.44 10.37
C SER A 152 -4.75 6.50 9.21
N LEU A 153 -6.01 6.10 9.09
CA LEU A 153 -6.50 5.28 7.98
C LEU A 153 -7.15 6.15 6.91
N PHE A 154 -6.78 5.87 5.67
CA PHE A 154 -7.38 6.43 4.48
C PHE A 154 -7.75 5.33 3.49
N PHE A 155 -8.62 5.65 2.56
CA PHE A 155 -8.98 4.80 1.43
C PHE A 155 -8.81 5.59 0.14
N ALA A 156 -8.06 5.03 -0.81
CA ALA A 156 -8.14 5.50 -2.18
C ALA A 156 -9.32 4.83 -2.87
N ILE A 157 -10.21 5.63 -3.44
CA ILE A 157 -11.42 5.18 -4.14
C ILE A 157 -11.28 5.56 -5.60
N ASN A 158 -11.30 4.56 -6.48
CA ASN A 158 -11.33 4.78 -7.91
C ASN A 158 -12.77 5.05 -8.38
N SER A 159 -13.05 6.30 -8.72
CA SER A 159 -14.28 6.71 -9.41
C SER A 159 -14.06 6.72 -10.93
N LYS A 160 -15.11 6.94 -11.72
CA LYS A 160 -15.01 6.96 -13.20
C LYS A 160 -14.02 8.01 -13.72
N ASP A 161 -13.99 9.17 -13.05
CA ASP A 161 -13.28 10.36 -13.54
C ASP A 161 -12.00 10.66 -12.73
N GLU A 162 -11.90 10.16 -11.50
CA GLU A 162 -10.81 10.49 -10.58
C GLU A 162 -10.56 9.41 -9.53
N ILE A 163 -9.38 9.46 -8.92
CA ILE A 163 -9.07 8.71 -7.70
C ILE A 163 -9.09 9.71 -6.55
N ARG A 164 -9.97 9.46 -5.57
CA ARG A 164 -10.09 10.27 -4.36
C ARG A 164 -9.47 9.54 -3.18
N ILE A 165 -8.77 10.26 -2.32
CA ILE A 165 -8.40 9.76 -0.99
C ILE A 165 -9.41 10.29 0.02
N VAL A 166 -10.06 9.39 0.75
CA VAL A 166 -11.02 9.70 1.81
C VAL A 166 -10.57 9.06 3.12
N GLY A 167 -11.00 9.62 4.25
CA GLY A 167 -10.51 9.24 5.58
C GLY A 167 -9.89 10.44 6.27
N GLY A 168 -9.02 10.22 7.25
CA GLY A 168 -8.45 11.30 8.06
C GLY A 168 -8.26 10.86 9.50
N GLU A 169 -8.08 11.84 10.39
CA GLU A 169 -8.00 11.66 11.85
C GLU A 169 -9.18 10.81 12.32
N SER A 170 -8.89 9.52 12.38
CA SER A 170 -9.67 8.46 12.96
C SER A 170 -8.82 7.99 14.13
N ASP A 171 -9.45 7.57 15.23
CA ASP A 171 -8.75 7.01 16.38
C ASP A 171 -8.19 5.61 16.04
N PHE A 172 -7.37 5.52 14.99
CA PHE A 172 -6.62 4.32 14.61
C PHE A 172 -5.44 4.08 15.56
N GLY A 173 -5.35 4.88 16.63
CA GLY A 173 -4.40 4.75 17.71
C GLY A 173 -3.08 5.50 17.48
N ASN A 174 -2.22 5.38 18.49
CA ASN A 174 -0.90 5.97 18.50
C ASN A 174 0.07 5.10 19.27
N THR A 175 1.37 5.29 19.05
CA THR A 175 2.43 4.55 19.77
C THR A 175 2.90 5.24 21.05
N ALA A 176 2.22 6.31 21.50
CA ALA A 176 2.60 7.07 22.69
C ALA A 176 2.04 6.47 23.99
N THR A 177 0.97 5.66 23.90
CA THR A 177 0.33 5.02 25.06
C THR A 177 0.08 3.53 24.78
N LEU A 178 0.00 2.72 25.84
CA LEU A 178 -0.30 1.29 25.71
C LEU A 178 -1.68 1.06 25.07
N GLU A 179 -2.70 1.82 25.50
CA GLU A 179 -4.03 1.80 24.90
C GLU A 179 -3.99 2.17 23.42
N GLY A 180 -3.28 3.25 23.07
CA GLY A 180 -3.06 3.64 21.68
C GLY A 180 -2.39 2.55 20.86
N CYS A 181 -1.42 1.83 21.42
CA CYS A 181 -0.80 0.70 20.73
C CYS A 181 -1.81 -0.41 20.45
N TYR A 182 -2.69 -0.74 21.41
CA TYR A 182 -3.75 -1.72 21.19
C TYR A 182 -4.79 -1.25 20.16
N GLN A 183 -5.11 0.05 20.12
CA GLN A 183 -5.94 0.62 19.04
C GLN A 183 -5.28 0.47 17.67
N VAL A 184 -3.97 0.72 17.56
CA VAL A 184 -3.21 0.48 16.32
C VAL A 184 -3.27 -0.99 15.93
N LEU A 185 -3.07 -1.91 16.87
CA LEU A 185 -3.13 -3.35 16.59
C LEU A 185 -4.53 -3.76 16.11
N ALA A 186 -5.59 -3.33 16.81
CA ALA A 186 -6.97 -3.64 16.45
C ALA A 186 -7.39 -3.01 15.11
N GLY A 187 -6.97 -1.77 14.86
CA GLY A 187 -7.21 -1.10 13.59
C GLY A 187 -6.53 -1.84 12.44
N LEU A 188 -5.24 -2.17 12.59
CA LEU A 188 -4.50 -2.92 11.59
C LEU A 188 -5.08 -4.32 11.34
N ASP A 189 -5.58 -4.98 12.38
CA ASP A 189 -6.29 -6.27 12.28
C ASP A 189 -7.59 -6.16 11.46
N SER A 190 -8.30 -5.03 11.55
CA SER A 190 -9.55 -4.80 10.82
C SER A 190 -9.40 -4.50 9.32
N VAL A 191 -8.18 -4.14 8.88
CA VAL A 191 -7.91 -3.73 7.48
C VAL A 191 -7.01 -4.70 6.72
N GLY A 192 -6.34 -5.62 7.41
CA GLY A 192 -5.55 -6.71 6.82
C GLY A 192 -6.41 -7.92 6.51
#